data_AF-A0A3B9VVJ4-F1
#
_entry.id   AF-A0A3B9VVJ4-F1
#
_cell.length_a   1.000
_cell.length_b   1.000
_cell.length_c   1.000
_cell.angle_alpha   90.00
_cell.angle_beta   90.00
_cell.angle_gamma   90.00
#
_symmetry.space_group_name_H-M   'P 1'
#
loop_
_entity.id
_entity.type
_entity.pdbx_description
1 polymer ?
#
loop_
_entity_poly.entity_id
_entity_poly.type
_entity_poly.pdbx_seq_one_letter_code
_entity_poly.pdbx_strand_id
1 'polypeptide(L)'
;SPWTNGKIERFWKLLQAEVLDREVFRSLEEAEVALNRFAAYHNYHRPSGAIGWLAQPNVSTVPRSPTEASRTSPALEHLQDWSAKCGRHSAWSLKNSANTAR
;
A
#
# COMPACT_ATOMS: atom_id res chain seq x y z
N SER A 1 -2.82 -14.54 -18.82
CA SER A 1 -1.67 -15.48 -18.80
C SER A 1 -1.39 -15.89 -17.36
N PRO A 2 -1.01 -17.16 -17.10
CA PRO A 2 -0.79 -17.71 -15.75
C PRO A 2 0.47 -17.14 -15.05
N TRP A 3 0.89 -15.93 -15.40
CA TRP A 3 2.28 -15.46 -15.25
C TRP A 3 2.50 -14.37 -14.21
N THR A 4 1.50 -14.06 -13.39
CA THR A 4 1.63 -13.02 -12.34
C THR A 4 1.30 -13.55 -10.93
N ASN A 5 0.89 -14.81 -10.81
CA ASN A 5 0.34 -15.31 -9.56
C ASN A 5 1.40 -15.61 -8.48
N GLY A 6 2.68 -15.70 -8.84
CA GLY A 6 3.75 -16.05 -7.89
C GLY A 6 3.92 -15.07 -6.72
N LYS A 7 3.63 -13.77 -6.91
CA LYS A 7 3.69 -12.78 -5.81
C LYS A 7 2.56 -13.00 -4.80
N ILE A 8 1.33 -13.18 -5.28
CA ILE A 8 0.17 -13.40 -4.42
C ILE A 8 0.21 -14.78 -3.77
N GLU A 9 0.68 -15.81 -4.47
CA GLU A 9 0.92 -17.14 -3.91
C GLU A 9 1.95 -17.11 -2.78
N ARG A 10 3.06 -16.39 -2.97
CA ARG A 10 4.06 -16.21 -1.92
C ARG A 10 3.49 -15.46 -0.72
N PHE A 11 2.66 -14.44 -0.96
CA PHE A 11 1.99 -13.70 0.10
C PHE A 11 1.12 -14.62 0.95
N TRP A 12 0.23 -15.42 0.32
CA TRP A 12 -0.66 -16.34 1.04
C TRP A 12 0.11 -17.40 1.83
N LYS A 13 1.19 -17.97 1.27
CA LYS A 13 2.04 -18.93 1.98
C LYS A 13 2.70 -18.33 3.22
N LEU A 14 3.16 -17.08 3.14
CA LEU A 14 3.76 -16.38 4.27
C LEU A 14 2.73 -15.99 5.32
N LEU A 15 1.55 -15.51 4.90
CA LEU A 15 0.45 -15.22 5.81
C LEU A 15 0.06 -16.46 6.62
N GLN A 16 -0.07 -17.61 5.96
CA GLN A 16 -0.37 -18.86 6.63
C GLN A 16 0.71 -19.22 7.66
N ALA A 17 1.98 -19.28 7.24
CA ALA A 17 3.07 -19.74 8.11
C ALA A 17 3.43 -18.78 9.26
N GLU A 18 3.24 -17.47 9.08
CA GLU A 18 3.64 -16.47 10.07
C GLU A 18 2.50 -16.01 10.97
N VAL A 19 1.25 -16.12 10.52
CA VAL A 19 0.07 -15.66 11.28
C VAL A 19 -0.82 -16.84 11.66
N LEU A 20 -1.39 -17.54 10.67
CA LEU A 20 -2.43 -18.54 10.91
C LEU A 20 -1.90 -19.79 11.62
N ASP A 21 -0.68 -20.24 11.31
CA ASP A 21 -0.08 -21.42 11.93
C ASP A 21 0.51 -21.13 13.33
N ARG A 22 0.61 -19.85 13.74
CA ARG A 22 1.24 -19.43 15.00
C ARG A 22 0.26 -18.96 16.07
N GLU A 23 -0.95 -18.62 15.69
CA GLU A 23 -1.92 -18.01 16.58
C GLU A 23 -3.32 -18.62 16.38
N VAL A 24 -4.03 -18.85 17.48
CA VAL A 24 -5.43 -19.28 17.47
C VAL A 24 -6.29 -18.07 17.80
N PHE A 25 -7.10 -17.63 16.83
CA PHE A 25 -7.99 -16.48 16.99
C PHE A 25 -9.30 -16.89 17.66
N ARG A 26 -9.75 -16.08 18.63
CA ARG A 26 -11.01 -16.33 19.37
C ARG A 26 -12.21 -15.64 18.72
N SER A 27 -11.97 -14.70 17.82
CA SER A 27 -12.98 -14.01 17.04
C SER A 27 -12.46 -13.65 15.64
N LEU A 28 -13.39 -13.34 14.73
CA LEU A 28 -13.03 -12.85 13.40
C LEU A 28 -12.32 -11.48 13.47
N GLU A 29 -12.73 -10.62 14.42
CA GLU A 29 -12.13 -9.31 14.63
C GLU A 29 -10.64 -9.41 15.01
N GLU A 30 -10.27 -10.36 15.88
CA GLU A 30 -8.86 -10.62 16.21
C GLU A 30 -8.07 -11.06 14.97
N ALA A 31 -8.65 -11.92 14.13
CA ALA A 31 -8.03 -12.37 12.89
C ALA A 31 -7.85 -11.22 11.88
N GLU A 32 -8.83 -10.32 11.77
CA GLU A 32 -8.75 -9.13 10.91
C GLU A 32 -7.64 -8.17 11.37
N VAL A 33 -7.52 -7.94 12.68
CA VAL A 33 -6.45 -7.11 13.25
C VAL A 33 -5.07 -7.73 12.94
N ALA A 34 -4.93 -9.05 13.12
CA ALA A 34 -3.69 -9.76 12.82
C ALA A 34 -3.33 -9.71 11.32
N LEU A 35 -4.32 -9.89 10.44
CA LEU A 35 -4.16 -9.77 8.99
C LEU A 35 -3.72 -8.37 8.58
N ASN A 36 -4.37 -7.34 9.11
CA ASN A 36 -4.03 -5.94 8.84
C ASN A 36 -2.60 -5.61 9.28
N ARG A 37 -2.22 -6.09 10.47
CA ARG A 37 -0.85 -5.94 10.98
C ARG A 37 0.16 -6.63 10.07
N PHE A 38 -0.11 -7.85 9.63
CA PHE A 38 0.76 -8.59 8.73
C PHE A 38 0.88 -7.91 7.37
N ALA A 39 -0.22 -7.43 6.79
CA ALA A 39 -0.21 -6.73 5.51
C ALA A 39 0.63 -5.44 5.57
N ALA A 40 0.49 -4.66 6.64
CA ALA A 40 1.32 -3.47 6.88
C ALA A 40 2.81 -3.85 7.02
N TYR A 41 3.12 -4.88 7.80
CA TYR A 41 4.49 -5.38 7.96
C TYR A 41 5.09 -5.85 6.63
N HIS A 42 4.36 -6.67 5.87
CA HIS A 42 4.81 -7.22 4.59
C HIS A 42 5.07 -6.12 3.56
N ASN A 43 4.22 -5.09 3.52
CA ASN A 43 4.34 -4.01 2.55
C ASN A 43 5.44 -3.00 2.93
N TYR A 44 5.51 -2.58 4.18
CA TYR A 44 6.29 -1.39 4.57
C TYR A 44 7.53 -1.67 5.40
N HIS A 45 7.66 -2.87 5.94
CA HIS A 45 8.77 -3.22 6.83
C HIS A 45 9.62 -4.38 6.31
N ARG A 46 9.07 -5.21 5.43
CA ARG A 46 9.79 -6.35 4.87
C ARG A 46 10.73 -5.88 3.73
N PRO A 47 12.06 -6.07 3.88
CA PRO A 47 13.00 -5.80 2.81
C PRO A 47 12.72 -6.70 1.61
N SER A 48 12.66 -6.12 0.41
CA SER A 48 12.50 -6.89 -0.81
C SER A 48 13.73 -6.74 -1.70
N GLY A 49 14.33 -7.87 -2.09
CA GLY A 49 15.45 -7.90 -3.02
C GLY A 49 15.11 -7.28 -4.39
N ALA A 50 13.83 -7.22 -4.76
CA ALA A 50 13.38 -6.58 -6.00
C ALA A 50 13.60 -5.05 -6.01
N ILE A 51 13.75 -4.43 -4.84
CA ILE A 51 14.01 -2.99 -4.67
C ILE A 51 15.32 -2.73 -3.93
N GLY A 52 16.30 -3.62 -4.09
CA GLY A 52 17.64 -3.45 -3.50
C GLY A 52 17.68 -3.62 -1.98
N TRP A 53 16.84 -4.51 -1.42
CA TRP A 53 16.73 -4.77 0.02
C TRP A 53 16.21 -3.58 0.84
N LEU A 54 15.52 -2.66 0.18
CA LEU A 54 14.76 -1.62 0.85
C LEU A 54 13.37 -2.17 1.22
N ALA A 55 12.77 -1.61 2.27
CA ALA A 55 11.34 -1.73 2.50
C ALA A 55 10.61 -0.64 1.69
N GLN A 56 9.38 -0.90 1.24
CA GLN A 56 8.65 0.11 0.48
C GLN A 56 8.32 1.30 1.40
N PRO A 57 8.39 2.55 0.90
CA PRO A 57 8.02 3.70 1.71
C PRO A 57 6.58 3.56 2.18
N ASN A 58 6.34 3.84 3.47
CA ASN A 58 4.99 3.79 4.02
C ASN A 58 4.09 4.81 3.31
N VAL A 59 2.80 4.49 3.18
CA VAL A 59 1.83 5.37 2.49
C VAL A 59 1.73 6.77 3.13
N SER A 60 2.10 6.92 4.40
CA SER A 60 2.16 8.21 5.10
C SER A 60 3.36 9.06 4.69
N THR A 61 4.42 8.47 4.14
CA THR A 61 5.62 9.15 3.66
C THR A 61 5.55 9.43 2.16
N VAL A 62 4.65 8.76 1.45
CA VAL A 62 4.39 9.04 0.03
C VAL A 62 3.45 10.25 -0.06
N PRO A 63 3.81 11.30 -0.81
CA PRO A 63 2.96 12.47 -0.99
C PRO A 63 1.60 12.07 -1.59
N ARG A 64 0.50 12.51 -0.97
CA ARG A 64 -0.86 12.04 -1.32
C ARG A 64 -1.42 12.72 -2.56
N SER A 65 -0.77 13.78 -3.03
CA SER A 65 -1.13 14.52 -4.23
C SER A 65 0.12 14.96 -4.99
N PRO A 66 0.04 15.17 -6.32
CA PRO A 66 1.15 15.72 -7.10
C PRO A 66 1.63 17.07 -6.55
N THR A 67 0.71 17.89 -6.03
CA THR A 67 1.03 19.16 -5.36
C THR A 67 1.86 18.97 -4.09
N GLU A 68 1.53 17.96 -3.28
CA GLU A 68 2.34 17.61 -2.10
C GLU A 68 3.69 17.04 -2.52
N ALA A 69 3.72 16.21 -3.57
CA ALA A 69 4.95 15.62 -4.10
C ALA A 69 5.92 16.67 -4.63
N SER A 70 5.39 17.71 -5.28
CA SER A 70 6.19 18.82 -5.80
C SER A 70 6.77 19.69 -4.69
N ARG A 71 6.09 19.81 -3.54
CA ARG A 71 6.63 20.51 -2.36
C ARG A 71 7.80 19.74 -1.74
N THR A 72 7.82 18.42 -1.84
CA THR A 72 8.90 17.58 -1.29
C THR A 72 10.03 17.33 -2.29
N SER A 73 9.81 17.51 -3.59
CA SER A 73 10.80 17.27 -4.65
C SER A 73 10.70 18.29 -5.79
N PRO A 74 11.70 19.18 -5.96
CA PRO A 74 11.72 20.18 -7.04
C PRO A 74 11.66 19.57 -8.45
N ALA A 75 12.16 18.34 -8.62
CA ALA A 75 12.11 17.64 -9.91
C ALA A 75 10.67 17.32 -10.37
N LEU A 76 9.70 17.35 -9.45
CA LEU A 76 8.29 17.04 -9.74
C LEU A 76 7.43 18.29 -9.96
N GLU A 77 8.01 19.50 -9.95
CA GLU A 77 7.28 20.77 -10.14
C GLU A 77 6.44 20.80 -11.42
N HIS A 78 6.92 20.18 -12.49
CA HIS A 78 6.20 20.07 -13.77
C HIS A 78 4.87 19.28 -13.68
N LEU A 79 4.63 18.50 -12.62
CA LEU A 79 3.37 17.78 -12.39
C LEU A 79 2.29 18.64 -11.72
N GLN A 80 2.63 19.83 -11.20
CA GLN A 80 1.65 20.76 -10.64
C GLN A 80 0.64 21.21 -11.70
N ASP A 81 1.13 21.51 -12.90
CA ASP A 81 0.31 21.96 -14.03
C ASP A 81 -0.63 20.85 -14.52
N TRP A 82 -0.12 19.61 -14.55
CA TRP A 82 -0.92 18.41 -14.82
C TRP A 82 -2.01 18.20 -13.75
N SER A 83 -1.70 18.39 -12.47
CA SER A 83 -2.68 18.31 -11.38
C SER A 83 -3.78 19.36 -11.50
N ALA A 84 -3.44 20.60 -11.88
CA ALA A 84 -4.40 21.67 -12.12
C ALA A 84 -5.32 21.38 -13.33
N LYS A 85 -4.77 20.73 -14.36
CA LYS A 85 -5.50 20.34 -15.57
C LYS A 85 -6.44 19.14 -15.34
N CYS A 86 -5.97 18.14 -14.59
CA CYS A 86 -6.74 16.94 -14.25
C CYS A 86 -7.77 17.15 -13.13
N GLY A 87 -7.59 18.17 -12.27
CA GLY A 87 -8.55 18.52 -11.21
C GLY A 87 -9.95 18.92 -11.70
N ARG A 88 -10.12 19.24 -12.99
CA ARG A 88 -11.44 19.43 -13.62
C ARG A 88 -12.14 18.14 -14.06
N HIS A 89 -11.44 17.00 -14.08
CA HIS A 89 -12.01 15.68 -14.32
C HIS A 89 -11.98 14.91 -13.00
N SER A 90 -12.97 15.21 -12.16
CA SER A 90 -13.20 14.67 -10.81
C SER A 90 -13.53 13.17 -10.80
N ALA A 91 -12.58 12.33 -11.23
CA ALA A 91 -12.71 10.88 -11.18
C ALA A 91 -11.62 10.18 -10.36
N TRP A 92 -10.51 10.87 -10.05
CA TRP A 92 -9.39 10.26 -9.31
C TRP A 92 -9.48 10.46 -7.78
N SER A 93 -10.08 11.57 -7.32
CA SER A 93 -10.18 11.89 -5.88
C SER A 93 -11.30 11.12 -5.14
N LEU A 94 -12.29 10.58 -5.85
CA LEU A 94 -13.45 9.93 -5.22
C LEU A 94 -13.28 8.44 -4.92
N LYS A 95 -12.17 7.81 -5.32
CA LYS A 95 -11.95 6.36 -5.07
C LYS A 95 -11.15 6.05 -3.80
N ASN A 96 -10.42 7.01 -3.23
CA ASN A 96 -9.64 6.77 -2.00
C ASN A 96 -10.23 7.41 -0.73
N SER A 97 -11.35 8.14 -0.81
CA SER A 97 -12.07 8.64 0.36
C SER A 97 -13.19 7.72 0.85
N ALA A 98 -13.50 6.64 0.12
CA ALA A 98 -14.59 5.72 0.45
C ALA A 98 -14.18 4.54 1.36
N ASN A 99 -12.91 4.45 1.79
CA ASN A 99 -12.43 3.33 2.62
C ASN A 99 -11.88 3.74 4.00
N THR A 100 -12.18 4.96 4.46
CA THR A 100 -11.84 5.44 5.81
C THR A 100 -13.08 5.92 6.59
N ALA A 101 -14.27 5.47 6.19
CA ALA A 101 -15.50 5.73 6.94
C ALA A 101 -16.55 4.66 6.64
N ARG A 102 -16.28 3.40 7.01
CA ARG A 102 -17.28 2.46 7.51
C ARG A 102 -16.62 1.21 8.09
#